data_AF-A0A6P1E6S8-F1
#
_entry.id   AF-A0A6P1E6S8-F1
#
_cell.length_a   1.000
_cell.length_b   1.000
_cell.length_c   1.000
_cell.angle_alpha   90.00
_cell.angle_beta   90.00
_cell.angle_gamma   90.00
#
_symmetry.space_group_name_H-M   'P 1'
#
loop_
_entity.id
_entity.type
_entity.pdbx_description
1 polymer ?
#
loop_
_entity_poly.entity_id
_entity_poly.type
_entity_poly.pdbx_seq_one_letter_code
_entity_poly.pdbx_strand_id
1 'polypeptide(L)'
;MKTKDKSIMKLGKVFLSVIILLIICIVSLSTSPRNAVCLRMIHDGHPVMAITCNPYHDKDYSRYLNTTIYSISKKDQYSSASGNFLVGMYRIQHHSFLYTATPQPDIVK
;
A
#
# COMPACT_ATOMS: atom_id res chain seq x y z
N MET A 1 -34.73 -28.75 -15.13
CA MET A 1 -34.35 -27.65 -14.22
C MET A 1 -33.18 -28.09 -13.30
N LYS A 2 -32.00 -28.43 -13.85
CA LYS A 2 -30.88 -29.03 -13.08
C LYS A 2 -29.49 -28.48 -13.45
N THR A 3 -29.38 -27.80 -14.60
CA THR A 3 -28.13 -27.28 -15.15
C THR A 3 -27.81 -25.86 -14.70
N LYS A 4 -28.83 -25.02 -14.41
CA LYS A 4 -28.63 -23.65 -13.92
C LYS A 4 -27.98 -23.61 -12.52
N ASP A 5 -28.45 -24.43 -11.57
CA ASP A 5 -27.91 -24.43 -10.20
C ASP A 5 -26.46 -24.90 -10.11
N LYS A 6 -26.06 -25.87 -10.95
CA LYS A 6 -24.66 -26.32 -11.04
C LYS A 6 -23.73 -25.23 -11.58
N SER A 7 -24.18 -24.40 -12.52
CA SER A 7 -23.39 -23.28 -13.04
C SER A 7 -23.26 -22.15 -12.03
N ILE A 8 -24.32 -21.82 -11.29
CA ILE A 8 -24.30 -20.76 -10.25
C ILE A 8 -23.34 -21.16 -9.11
N MET A 9 -23.37 -22.44 -8.70
CA MET A 9 -22.48 -22.96 -7.66
C MET A 9 -21.00 -23.03 -8.10
N LYS A 10 -20.73 -23.26 -9.39
CA LYS A 10 -19.37 -23.15 -9.95
C LYS A 10 -18.88 -21.71 -10.01
N LEU A 11 -19.75 -20.78 -10.41
CA LEU A 11 -19.43 -19.36 -10.49
C LEU A 11 -19.13 -18.76 -9.10
N GLY A 12 -19.91 -19.13 -8.08
CA GLY A 12 -19.65 -18.72 -6.70
C GLY A 12 -18.31 -19.22 -6.16
N LYS A 13 -17.90 -20.45 -6.50
CA LYS A 13 -16.59 -21.00 -6.13
C LYS A 13 -15.43 -20.27 -6.82
N VAL A 14 -15.58 -19.92 -8.10
CA VAL A 14 -14.57 -19.13 -8.82
C VAL A 14 -14.45 -17.75 -8.20
N PHE A 15 -15.57 -17.08 -7.92
CA PHE A 15 -15.57 -15.76 -7.30
C PHE A 15 -14.91 -15.77 -5.91
N LEU A 16 -15.23 -16.78 -5.09
CA LEU A 16 -14.59 -16.97 -3.78
C LEU A 16 -13.08 -17.21 -3.92
N SER A 17 -12.66 -18.01 -4.91
CA SER A 17 -11.22 -18.24 -5.15
C SER A 17 -10.49 -16.97 -5.55
N VAL A 18 -11.12 -16.09 -6.35
CA VAL A 18 -10.55 -14.80 -6.77
C VAL A 18 -10.40 -13.87 -5.56
N ILE A 19 -11.41 -13.81 -4.67
CA ILE A 19 -11.34 -13.02 -3.44
C ILE A 19 -10.19 -13.51 -2.54
N ILE A 20 -10.08 -14.82 -2.33
CA ILE A 20 -9.00 -15.40 -1.52
C ILE A 20 -7.64 -15.06 -2.11
N LEU A 21 -7.49 -15.18 -3.44
CA LEU A 21 -6.27 -14.80 -4.15
C LEU A 21 -5.92 -13.33 -3.93
N LEU A 22 -6.90 -12.42 -4.04
CA LEU A 22 -6.70 -10.99 -3.80
C LEU A 22 -6.23 -10.71 -2.36
N ILE A 23 -6.83 -11.38 -1.37
CA ILE A 23 -6.42 -11.25 0.03
C ILE A 23 -4.96 -11.71 0.20
N ILE A 24 -4.58 -12.85 -0.37
CA ILE A 24 -3.21 -13.36 -0.32
C ILE A 24 -2.24 -12.38 -0.99
N CYS A 25 -2.61 -11.78 -2.13
CA CYS A 25 -1.79 -10.78 -2.80
C CYS A 25 -1.57 -9.54 -1.94
N ILE A 26 -2.61 -9.02 -1.30
CA ILE A 26 -2.53 -7.85 -0.41
C ILE A 26 -1.64 -8.16 0.80
N VAL A 27 -1.84 -9.32 1.43
CA VAL A 27 -1.03 -9.80 2.56
C VAL A 27 0.44 -9.95 2.15
N SER A 28 0.71 -10.54 0.99
CA SER A 28 2.07 -10.74 0.45
C SER A 28 2.76 -9.40 0.16
N LEU A 29 2.03 -8.42 -0.38
CA LEU A 29 2.54 -7.06 -0.59
C LEU A 29 2.81 -6.35 0.74
N SER A 30 2.07 -6.64 1.79
CA SER A 30 2.31 -6.04 3.11
C SER A 30 3.49 -6.68 3.87
N THR A 31 4.17 -7.71 3.33
CA THR A 31 5.32 -8.35 4.01
C THR A 31 6.61 -7.52 4.01
N SER A 32 6.68 -6.41 3.27
CA SER A 32 7.82 -5.51 3.30
C SER A 32 7.42 -4.04 3.42
N PRO A 33 8.23 -3.21 4.10
CA PRO A 33 7.93 -1.79 4.25
C PRO A 33 7.87 -1.04 2.91
N ARG A 34 8.67 -1.45 1.92
CA ARG A 34 8.64 -0.84 0.57
C ARG A 34 7.32 -1.13 -0.14
N ASN A 35 6.90 -2.38 -0.14
CA ASN A 35 5.66 -2.78 -0.79
C ASN A 35 4.44 -2.20 -0.06
N ALA A 36 4.52 -2.00 1.27
CA ALA A 36 3.49 -1.27 2.02
C ALA A 36 3.34 0.19 1.55
N VAL A 37 4.43 0.88 1.24
CA VAL A 37 4.40 2.23 0.63
C VAL A 37 3.75 2.18 -0.75
N CYS A 38 4.18 1.28 -1.62
CA CYS A 38 3.59 1.13 -2.96
C CYS A 38 2.09 0.81 -2.88
N LEU A 39 1.68 -0.08 -1.97
CA LEU A 39 0.28 -0.42 -1.73
C LEU A 39 -0.52 0.81 -1.28
N ARG A 40 0.06 1.65 -0.41
CA ARG A 40 -0.55 2.91 -0.01
C ARG A 40 -0.68 3.90 -1.17
N MET A 41 0.32 4.00 -2.03
CA MET A 41 0.27 4.83 -3.24
C MET A 41 -0.84 4.36 -4.21
N ILE A 42 -1.01 3.05 -4.39
CA ILE A 42 -2.11 2.48 -5.17
C ILE A 42 -3.45 2.89 -4.53
N HIS A 43 -3.57 2.75 -3.21
CA HIS A 43 -4.77 3.12 -2.47
C HIS A 43 -5.08 4.63 -2.59
N ASP A 44 -4.06 5.49 -2.66
CA ASP A 44 -4.21 6.92 -2.86
C ASP A 44 -4.51 7.30 -4.32
N GLY A 45 -4.63 6.32 -5.24
CA GLY A 45 -5.01 6.56 -6.64
C GLY A 45 -3.83 6.76 -7.60
N HIS A 46 -2.61 6.42 -7.18
CA HIS A 46 -1.39 6.57 -7.97
C HIS A 46 -0.74 5.22 -8.35
N PRO A 47 -1.47 4.30 -9.04
CA PRO A 47 -0.99 2.95 -9.29
C PRO A 47 0.24 2.90 -10.21
N VAL A 48 0.33 3.80 -11.21
CA VAL A 48 1.48 3.85 -12.12
C VAL A 48 2.75 4.25 -11.36
N MET A 49 2.64 5.29 -10.53
CA MET A 49 3.76 5.76 -9.71
C MET A 49 4.18 4.71 -8.69
N ALA A 50 3.22 3.99 -8.10
CA ALA A 50 3.51 2.92 -7.14
C ALA A 50 4.39 1.80 -7.72
N ILE A 51 4.25 1.51 -9.02
CA ILE A 51 5.03 0.47 -9.71
C ILE A 51 6.46 0.96 -10.00
N THR A 52 6.63 2.23 -10.33
CA THR A 52 7.94 2.80 -10.70
C THR A 52 8.71 3.39 -9.52
N CYS A 53 8.02 3.64 -8.41
CA CYS A 53 8.60 4.22 -7.21
C CYS A 53 9.55 3.23 -6.54
N ASN A 54 10.65 3.74 -6.00
CA ASN A 54 11.57 2.97 -5.16
C ASN A 54 11.65 3.61 -3.77
N PRO A 55 10.74 3.26 -2.85
CA PRO A 55 10.76 3.77 -1.49
C PRO A 55 12.06 3.36 -0.78
N TYR A 56 12.68 4.31 -0.08
CA TYR A 56 13.92 4.08 0.67
C TYR A 56 13.73 4.45 2.14
N HIS A 57 14.44 3.74 3.03
CA HIS A 57 14.42 4.03 4.45
C HIS A 57 15.21 5.32 4.71
N ASP A 58 14.51 6.33 5.21
CA ASP A 58 15.09 7.61 5.57
C ASP A 58 15.53 7.60 7.03
N LYS A 59 16.82 7.35 7.27
CA LYS A 59 17.35 7.16 8.62
C LYS A 59 17.33 8.45 9.45
N ASP A 60 17.49 9.60 8.80
CA ASP A 60 17.57 10.88 9.48
C ASP A 60 16.19 11.29 9.97
N TYR A 61 15.18 11.21 9.10
CA TYR A 61 13.79 11.42 9.51
C TYR A 61 13.29 10.35 10.48
N SER A 62 13.72 9.11 10.32
CA SER A 62 13.34 8.04 11.25
C SER A 62 13.85 8.29 12.66
N ARG A 63 15.10 8.78 12.78
CA ARG A 63 15.69 9.17 14.05
C ARG A 63 15.00 10.41 14.64
N TYR A 64 14.74 11.41 13.80
CA TYR A 64 14.10 12.66 14.23
C TYR A 64 12.68 12.44 14.76
N LEU A 65 11.87 11.63 14.05
CA LEU A 65 10.48 11.36 14.42
C LEU A 65 10.31 10.15 15.36
N ASN A 66 11.42 9.50 15.75
CA ASN A 66 11.45 8.29 16.56
C ASN A 66 10.49 7.19 16.05
N THR A 67 10.45 7.00 14.73
CA THR A 67 9.58 6.03 14.06
C THR A 67 10.21 5.61 12.74
N THR A 68 9.87 4.45 12.19
CA THR A 68 10.37 4.05 10.87
C THR A 68 9.72 4.88 9.77
N ILE A 69 10.53 5.66 9.05
CA ILE A 69 10.11 6.51 7.93
C ILE A 69 10.70 5.97 6.63
N TYR A 70 9.84 5.81 5.64
CA TYR A 70 10.25 5.57 4.25
C TYR A 70 9.91 6.80 3.43
N SER A 71 10.87 7.26 2.65
CA SER A 71 10.72 8.40 1.77
C SER A 71 10.69 7.93 0.32
N ILE A 72 10.07 8.74 -0.53
CA ILE A 72 10.06 8.56 -1.99
C ILE A 72 10.82 9.72 -2.64
N SER A 73 11.27 9.51 -3.88
CA SER A 73 11.99 10.56 -4.62
C SER A 73 11.07 11.75 -4.88
N LYS A 74 11.62 12.98 -4.92
CA LYS A 74 10.84 14.21 -5.19
C LYS A 74 9.98 14.12 -6.46
N LYS A 75 10.47 13.46 -7.50
CA LYS A 75 9.74 13.21 -8.76
C LYS A 75 8.48 12.34 -8.61
N ASP A 76 8.44 11.53 -7.55
CA ASP A 76 7.36 10.58 -7.28
C ASP A 76 6.42 11.11 -6.18
N GLN A 77 6.65 12.33 -5.67
CA GLN A 77 5.76 12.96 -4.69
C GLN A 77 4.44 13.37 -5.33
N TYR A 78 3.35 13.24 -4.59
CA TYR A 78 2.00 13.55 -5.05
C TYR A 78 1.19 14.26 -3.98
N SER A 79 0.14 14.96 -4.38
CA SER A 79 -0.77 15.59 -3.42
C SER A 79 -1.55 14.54 -2.66
N SER A 80 -1.64 14.68 -1.33
CA SER A 80 -2.51 13.84 -0.49
C SER A 80 -3.94 13.80 -1.05
N ALA A 81 -4.71 12.75 -0.76
CA ALA A 81 -6.10 12.64 -1.24
C ALA A 81 -6.99 13.84 -0.86
N SER A 82 -6.66 14.54 0.24
CA SER A 82 -7.35 15.77 0.65
C SER A 82 -6.78 17.06 0.07
N GLY A 83 -5.68 16.99 -0.68
CA GLY A 83 -5.00 18.13 -1.30
C GLY A 83 -4.19 19.03 -0.34
N ASN A 84 -4.10 18.67 0.94
CA ASN A 84 -3.59 19.58 1.97
C ASN A 84 -2.06 19.61 2.09
N PHE A 85 -1.37 18.58 1.60
CA PHE A 85 0.08 18.48 1.64
C PHE A 85 0.61 17.55 0.54
N LEU A 86 1.90 17.66 0.25
CA LEU A 86 2.63 16.74 -0.63
C LEU A 86 3.07 15.51 0.16
N VAL A 87 2.65 14.34 -0.31
CA VAL A 87 3.07 13.04 0.21
C VAL A 87 4.42 12.71 -0.38
N GLY A 88 5.45 12.74 0.47
CA GLY A 88 6.80 12.30 0.14
C GLY A 88 7.43 11.36 1.17
N MET A 89 6.78 11.21 2.32
CA MET A 89 7.23 10.37 3.43
C MET A 89 6.08 9.51 3.93
N TYR A 90 6.43 8.33 4.41
CA TYR A 90 5.50 7.35 4.92
C TYR A 90 6.02 6.84 6.26
N ARG A 91 5.15 6.91 7.25
CA ARG A 91 5.37 6.19 8.50
C ARG A 91 5.03 4.73 8.29
N ILE A 92 5.96 3.86 8.65
CA ILE A 92 5.77 2.42 8.60
C ILE A 92 5.39 1.92 9.99
N GLN A 93 4.26 1.23 10.08
CA GLN A 93 3.87 0.49 11.28
C GLN A 93 4.03 -1.01 11.01
N HIS A 94 4.58 -1.72 11.99
CA HIS A 94 4.79 -3.16 11.91
C HIS A 94 3.82 -3.87 12.85
N HIS A 95 2.98 -4.75 12.29
CA HIS A 95 2.00 -5.56 12.99
C HIS A 95 2.33 -7.04 12.79
N SER A 96 3.11 -7.63 13.68
CA SER A 96 3.58 -9.04 13.70
C SER A 96 4.35 -9.50 12.44
N PHE A 97 3.69 -9.55 11.29
CA PHE A 97 4.21 -9.97 9.98
C PHE A 97 3.80 -9.04 8.84
N LEU A 98 3.02 -8.00 9.14
CA LEU A 98 2.50 -7.02 8.16
C LEU A 98 3.08 -5.64 8.41
N TYR A 99 3.33 -4.94 7.32
CA TYR A 99 3.73 -3.55 7.30
C TYR A 99 2.60 -2.73 6.70
N THR A 100 2.19 -1.68 7.41
CA THR A 100 1.26 -0.68 6.90
C THR A 100 2.00 0.64 6.76
N ALA A 101 1.69 1.38 5.70
CA ALA A 101 2.26 2.68 5.43
C ALA A 101 1.17 3.75 5.55
N THR A 102 1.47 4.82 6.28
CA THR A 102 0.59 6.00 6.38
C THR A 102 1.34 7.23 5.90
N PRO A 103 0.72 8.10 5.08
CA PRO A 103 1.35 9.33 4.62
C PRO A 103 1.72 10.20 5.82
N GLN A 104 2.98 10.61 5.88
CA GLN A 104 3.52 11.49 6.91
C GLN A 104 3.71 12.88 6.27
N PRO A 105 3.00 13.92 6.73
CA PRO A 105 3.22 15.27 6.24
C PRO A 105 4.63 15.73 6.61
N ASP A 106 5.23 16.52 5.73
CA ASP A 106 6.54 17.10 5.99
C ASP A 106 6.40 18.10 7.14
N ILE A 107 7.07 17.82 8.25
CA ILE A 107 7.02 18.66 9.46
C ILE A 107 8.13 19.73 9.42
N VAL A 108 9.04 19.64 8.45
CA VAL A 108 10.13 20.60 8.27
C VAL A 108 9.60 21.74 7.41
N LYS A 109 9.09 22.79 8.07
CA LYS A 109 8.90 24.11 7.48
C LYS A 109 10.15 24.96 7.70
#